data_AF-A0A1J7IYI3-F1
#
_entry.id   AF-A0A1J7IYI3-F1
#
_cell.length_a   1.000
_cell.length_b   1.000
_cell.length_c   1.000
_cell.angle_alpha   90.00
_cell.angle_beta   90.00
_cell.angle_gamma   90.00
#
_symmetry.space_group_name_H-M   'P 1'
#
loop_
_entity.id
_entity.type
_entity.pdbx_description
1 polymer ?
#
loop_
_entity_poly.entity_id
_entity_poly.type
_entity_poly.pdbx_seq_one_letter_code
_entity_poly.pdbx_strand_id
1 'polypeptide(L)'
;MATAPPSPASNVSLSKATPRLYRPLGFANGYSFTLFLFFGGLMMFFSTRRIKWYIDNTVCSRPDRSLPGECYWFSRGLDRIGFYIHIVAILPAGFLACLQFIPALQRSKWALFHRISGYVVLLLSVIGTVGAMIIGRRAVGGTLFLQAGIATSSAMFIIALFKAYASIKRLQIDKHREWMLRAWFYAGFIVTMRPTLIAVAVAISSPNSPYYQAMPCKVIDYILHGSHERMTQLAPGCAAYMTGDNPEQWTAIQANWTEDNRVGEAAAIQIAFIVCGWVCFFIHTVGVEVYIRMTSAESERLKLVSQHRQMLREKGLSDGSPSKDTTNNKRQQPESSTGSDETSSSQ
;
A
#
# COMPACT_ATOMS: atom_id res chain seq x y z
N MET A 1 52.74 21.03 33.65
CA MET A 1 51.31 21.43 33.61
C MET A 1 50.70 20.85 32.34
N ALA A 2 50.06 19.69 32.45
CA ALA A 2 49.35 19.06 31.33
C ALA A 2 47.85 19.21 31.58
N THR A 3 47.18 19.98 30.72
CA THR A 3 45.74 20.19 30.74
C THR A 3 45.04 18.94 30.23
N ALA A 4 44.14 18.39 31.04
CA ALA A 4 43.30 17.24 30.69
C ALA A 4 42.37 17.56 29.50
N PRO A 5 42.07 16.59 28.62
CA PRO A 5 41.10 16.78 27.54
C PRO A 5 39.66 16.83 28.09
N PRO A 6 38.74 17.57 27.44
CA PRO A 6 37.36 17.68 27.88
C PRO A 6 36.61 16.35 27.70
N SER A 7 35.73 16.06 28.66
CA SER A 7 34.85 14.90 28.63
C SER A 7 33.88 14.96 27.45
N PRO A 8 33.59 13.84 26.77
CA PRO A 8 32.59 13.83 25.71
C PRO A 8 31.20 14.02 26.33
N ALA A 9 30.51 15.05 25.83
CA ALA A 9 29.14 15.37 26.17
C ALA A 9 28.21 14.14 26.02
N SER A 10 27.28 14.05 26.95
CA SER A 10 26.26 13.04 27.10
C SER A 10 25.45 12.79 25.81
N ASN A 11 25.72 11.67 25.14
CA ASN A 11 24.80 11.03 24.18
C ASN A 11 23.59 10.41 24.89
N VAL A 12 22.89 11.19 25.71
CA VAL A 12 21.64 10.81 26.36
C VAL A 12 20.54 11.60 25.68
N SER A 13 19.80 10.97 24.75
CA SER A 13 18.35 11.19 24.49
C SER A 13 17.85 10.84 23.07
N LEU A 14 18.34 9.77 22.43
CA LEU A 14 17.60 9.16 21.29
C LEU A 14 17.33 7.66 21.45
N SER A 15 18.11 6.95 22.28
CA SER A 15 17.98 5.51 22.51
C SER A 15 16.95 5.11 23.57
N LYS A 16 16.61 6.00 24.50
CA LYS A 16 15.59 5.74 25.55
C LYS A 16 14.17 6.18 25.16
N ALA A 17 14.03 7.08 24.18
CA ALA A 17 12.73 7.55 23.68
C ALA A 17 12.08 6.56 22.71
N THR A 18 12.88 5.71 22.05
CA THR A 18 12.45 4.78 21.01
C THR A 18 11.50 3.69 21.53
N PRO A 19 11.76 2.99 22.65
CA PRO A 19 10.86 1.94 23.14
C PRO A 19 9.48 2.43 23.57
N ARG A 20 9.36 3.68 24.05
CA ARG A 20 8.09 4.26 24.50
C ARG A 20 7.12 4.48 23.36
N LEU A 21 7.62 4.66 22.13
CA LEU A 21 6.81 4.96 20.96
C LEU A 21 6.23 3.70 20.29
N TYR A 22 7.02 2.63 20.16
CA TYR A 22 6.60 1.43 19.41
C TYR A 22 6.00 0.30 20.26
N ARG A 23 6.35 0.20 21.55
CA ARG A 23 5.83 -0.86 22.44
C ARG A 23 4.31 -0.77 22.69
N PRO A 24 3.69 0.42 22.87
CA PRO A 24 2.24 0.52 23.01
C PRO A 24 1.48 0.03 21.77
N LEU A 25 2.06 0.25 20.59
CA LEU A 25 1.56 -0.23 19.30
C LEU A 25 1.82 -1.73 19.06
N GLY A 26 2.50 -2.39 19.99
CA GLY A 26 2.70 -3.84 19.99
C GLY A 26 3.86 -4.34 19.13
N PHE A 27 4.72 -3.45 18.62
CA PHE A 27 5.91 -3.87 17.86
C PHE A 27 6.98 -4.45 18.78
N ALA A 28 7.59 -5.57 18.36
CA ALA A 28 8.62 -6.25 19.11
C ALA A 28 9.97 -5.50 19.11
N ASN A 29 10.29 -4.81 18.02
CA ASN A 29 11.55 -4.09 17.84
C ASN A 29 11.34 -2.80 17.03
N GLY A 30 12.29 -1.86 17.17
CA GLY A 30 12.26 -0.58 16.46
C GLY A 30 12.34 -0.74 14.94
N TYR A 31 13.04 -1.77 14.44
CA TYR A 31 13.15 -2.06 13.01
C TYR A 31 11.79 -2.30 12.34
N SER A 32 10.94 -3.15 12.93
CA SER A 32 9.60 -3.43 12.40
C SER A 32 8.71 -2.19 12.44
N PHE A 33 8.87 -1.36 13.46
CA PHE A 33 8.17 -0.09 13.56
C PHE A 33 8.62 0.91 12.49
N THR A 34 9.93 1.02 12.23
CA THR A 34 10.45 1.86 11.15
C THR A 34 9.95 1.40 9.78
N LEU A 35 9.94 0.09 9.51
CA LEU A 35 9.35 -0.46 8.28
C LEU A 35 7.86 -0.12 8.17
N PHE A 36 7.11 -0.22 9.27
CA PHE A 36 5.70 0.16 9.29
C PHE A 36 5.52 1.66 9.00
N LEU A 37 6.31 2.54 9.61
CA LEU A 37 6.25 3.98 9.33
C LEU A 37 6.56 4.29 7.87
N PHE A 38 7.54 3.61 7.29
CA PHE A 38 7.90 3.81 5.88
C PHE A 38 6.81 3.28 4.95
N PHE A 39 6.47 1.99 4.99
CA PHE A 39 5.51 1.43 4.03
C PHE A 39 4.05 1.72 4.40
N GLY A 40 3.65 1.44 5.64
CA GLY A 40 2.29 1.67 6.13
C GLY A 40 2.00 3.16 6.35
N GLY A 41 2.93 3.89 6.96
CA GLY A 41 2.78 5.32 7.20
C GLY A 41 2.70 6.14 5.91
N LEU A 42 3.58 5.89 4.92
CA LEU A 42 3.48 6.56 3.62
C LEU A 42 2.19 6.21 2.88
N MET A 43 1.72 4.96 2.96
CA MET A 43 0.42 4.57 2.40
C MET A 43 -0.75 5.29 3.08
N MET A 44 -0.77 5.38 4.42
CA MET A 44 -1.80 6.14 5.15
C MET A 44 -1.78 7.62 4.77
N PHE A 45 -0.58 8.21 4.70
CA PHE A 45 -0.41 9.60 4.28
C PHE A 45 -0.91 9.82 2.85
N PHE A 46 -0.55 8.93 1.93
CA PHE A 46 -1.04 8.96 0.56
C PHE A 46 -2.58 8.88 0.49
N SER A 47 -3.19 7.90 1.18
CA SER A 47 -4.64 7.73 1.23
C SER A 47 -5.35 8.96 1.77
N THR A 48 -4.91 9.50 2.90
CA THR A 48 -5.54 10.68 3.54
C THR A 48 -5.43 11.94 2.70
N ARG A 49 -4.25 12.23 2.14
CA ARG A 49 -4.05 13.39 1.27
C ARG A 49 -4.90 13.31 0.01
N ARG A 50 -5.08 12.11 -0.52
CA ARG A 50 -5.92 11.87 -1.70
C ARG A 50 -7.41 11.94 -1.36
N ILE A 51 -7.88 11.32 -0.27
CA ILE A 51 -9.29 11.38 0.16
C ILE A 51 -9.76 12.84 0.28
N LYS A 52 -8.98 13.70 0.94
CA LYS A 52 -9.29 15.13 1.05
C LYS A 52 -9.50 15.78 -0.32
N TRP A 53 -8.61 15.49 -1.27
CA TRP A 53 -8.70 16.01 -2.63
C TRP A 53 -9.99 15.57 -3.35
N TYR A 54 -10.51 14.38 -3.06
CA TYR A 54 -11.73 13.85 -3.69
C TYR A 54 -13.03 14.33 -3.05
N ILE A 55 -13.05 14.53 -1.73
CA ILE A 55 -14.20 15.09 -1.01
C ILE A 55 -14.48 16.53 -1.47
N ASP A 56 -13.42 17.28 -1.81
CA ASP A 56 -13.53 18.65 -2.31
C ASP A 56 -14.06 18.72 -3.77
N ASN A 57 -14.56 17.61 -4.35
CA ASN A 57 -15.34 17.52 -5.61
C ASN A 57 -14.74 18.26 -6.83
N THR A 58 -13.41 18.33 -6.93
CA THR A 58 -12.69 19.26 -7.81
C THR A 58 -11.85 18.61 -8.92
N VAL A 59 -11.89 17.28 -9.07
CA VAL A 59 -10.98 16.53 -9.96
C VAL A 59 -10.92 17.11 -11.37
N CYS A 60 -12.08 17.39 -11.97
CA CYS A 60 -12.18 18.04 -13.28
C CYS A 60 -12.85 19.42 -13.23
N SER A 61 -13.17 19.91 -12.04
CA SER A 61 -13.58 21.30 -11.82
C SER A 61 -12.37 22.25 -11.82
N ARG A 62 -11.16 21.69 -11.62
CA ARG A 62 -9.86 22.36 -11.76
C ARG A 62 -8.93 21.55 -12.66
N PRO A 63 -9.17 21.56 -13.99
CA PRO A 63 -8.39 20.78 -14.94
C PRO A 63 -6.91 21.19 -14.99
N ASP A 64 -6.58 22.39 -14.52
CA ASP A 64 -5.20 22.88 -14.35
C ASP A 64 -4.39 22.07 -13.33
N ARG A 65 -5.07 21.41 -12.38
CA ARG A 65 -4.47 20.61 -11.29
C ARG A 65 -4.59 19.10 -11.49
N SER A 66 -5.24 18.64 -12.56
CA SER A 66 -5.26 17.23 -12.95
C SER A 66 -4.15 16.96 -13.96
N LEU A 67 -3.87 15.68 -14.23
CA LEU A 67 -2.95 15.33 -15.30
C LEU A 67 -3.53 15.86 -16.63
N PRO A 68 -2.73 16.57 -17.46
CA PRO A 68 -3.23 17.16 -18.69
C PRO A 68 -3.88 16.09 -19.59
N GLY A 69 -5.11 16.36 -20.02
CA GLY A 69 -5.87 15.48 -20.92
C GLY A 69 -6.76 14.43 -20.22
N GLU A 70 -6.51 14.06 -18.96
CA GLU A 70 -7.31 13.02 -18.29
C GLU A 70 -8.79 13.42 -18.13
N CYS A 71 -9.06 14.70 -17.90
CA CYS A 71 -10.41 15.21 -17.73
C CYS A 71 -11.26 15.19 -19.00
N TYR A 72 -10.66 15.02 -20.17
CA TYR A 72 -11.41 14.76 -21.40
C TYR A 72 -12.23 13.47 -21.27
N TRP A 73 -11.65 12.42 -20.69
CA TRP A 73 -12.29 11.12 -20.51
C TRP A 73 -13.07 11.03 -19.18
N PHE A 74 -12.45 11.39 -18.05
CA PHE A 74 -13.05 11.19 -16.73
C PHE A 74 -14.19 12.14 -16.37
N SER A 75 -14.53 13.09 -17.23
CA SER A 75 -15.73 13.91 -17.06
C SER A 75 -17.01 13.24 -17.57
N ARG A 76 -16.93 12.10 -18.27
CA ARG A 76 -18.05 11.53 -19.04
C ARG A 76 -18.22 10.02 -18.84
N GLY A 77 -19.46 9.56 -19.03
CA GLY A 77 -19.80 8.14 -19.21
C GLY A 77 -19.25 7.17 -18.16
N LEU A 78 -18.85 5.98 -18.63
CA LEU A 78 -18.33 4.89 -17.80
C LEU A 78 -16.97 5.23 -17.18
N ASP A 79 -16.13 6.01 -17.86
CA ASP A 79 -14.80 6.38 -17.38
C ASP A 79 -14.90 7.23 -16.10
N ARG A 80 -15.85 8.17 -16.05
CA ARG A 80 -16.17 8.92 -14.83
C ARG A 80 -16.56 7.99 -13.68
N ILE A 81 -17.50 7.08 -13.93
CA ILE A 81 -18.00 6.15 -12.91
C ILE A 81 -16.88 5.25 -12.39
N GLY A 82 -16.11 4.66 -13.29
CA GLY A 82 -14.97 3.80 -12.96
C GLY A 82 -13.93 4.54 -12.11
N PHE A 83 -13.65 5.80 -12.44
CA PHE A 83 -12.72 6.62 -11.69
C PHE A 83 -13.19 6.85 -10.25
N TYR A 84 -14.44 7.26 -10.05
CA TYR A 84 -14.99 7.45 -8.69
C TYR A 84 -15.02 6.13 -7.91
N ILE A 85 -15.49 5.04 -8.52
CA ILE A 85 -15.52 3.72 -7.89
C ILE A 85 -14.11 3.29 -7.45
N HIS A 86 -13.12 3.44 -8.33
CA HIS A 86 -11.74 3.09 -8.03
C HIS A 86 -11.24 3.81 -6.78
N ILE A 87 -11.37 5.12 -6.77
CA ILE A 87 -10.79 6.00 -5.76
C ILE A 87 -11.53 5.92 -4.42
N VAL A 88 -12.86 6.01 -4.45
CA VAL A 88 -13.69 5.98 -3.24
C VAL A 88 -13.58 4.63 -2.53
N ALA A 89 -13.27 3.56 -3.27
CA ALA A 89 -13.04 2.25 -2.67
C ALA A 89 -11.58 2.05 -2.23
N ILE A 90 -10.59 2.33 -3.09
CA ILE A 90 -9.20 1.93 -2.82
C ILE A 90 -8.52 2.78 -1.74
N LEU A 91 -8.85 4.08 -1.62
CA LEU A 91 -8.18 4.94 -0.64
C LEU A 91 -8.58 4.61 0.80
N PRO A 92 -9.89 4.44 1.13
CA PRO A 92 -10.28 3.96 2.45
C PRO A 92 -9.78 2.53 2.71
N ALA A 93 -9.78 1.65 1.70
CA ALA A 93 -9.21 0.31 1.83
C ALA A 93 -7.73 0.37 2.23
N GLY A 94 -6.92 1.19 1.57
CA GLY A 94 -5.50 1.38 1.88
C GLY A 94 -5.26 1.92 3.28
N PHE A 95 -6.07 2.89 3.72
CA PHE A 95 -5.98 3.42 5.07
C PHE A 95 -6.31 2.35 6.12
N LEU A 96 -7.45 1.66 5.96
CA LEU A 96 -7.89 0.61 6.88
C LEU A 96 -6.93 -0.58 6.90
N ALA A 97 -6.36 -0.95 5.75
CA ALA A 97 -5.38 -2.02 5.64
C ALA A 97 -4.11 -1.73 6.47
N CYS A 98 -3.64 -0.48 6.50
CA CYS A 98 -2.51 -0.12 7.33
C CYS A 98 -2.80 -0.34 8.82
N LEU A 99 -4.03 -0.06 9.28
CA LEU A 99 -4.44 -0.38 10.66
C LEU A 99 -4.42 -1.89 10.94
N GLN A 100 -4.70 -2.73 9.94
CA GLN A 100 -4.64 -4.19 10.08
C GLN A 100 -3.23 -4.70 10.39
N PHE A 101 -2.19 -3.97 9.98
CA PHE A 101 -0.79 -4.35 10.22
C PHE A 101 -0.22 -3.84 11.56
N ILE A 102 -1.00 -3.09 12.35
CA ILE A 102 -0.58 -2.65 13.69
C ILE A 102 -0.76 -3.80 14.69
N PRO A 103 0.31 -4.35 15.31
CA PRO A 103 0.21 -5.53 16.16
C PRO A 103 -0.74 -5.36 17.37
N ALA A 104 -0.83 -4.17 17.95
CA ALA A 104 -1.76 -3.89 19.06
C ALA A 104 -3.23 -4.11 18.68
N LEU A 105 -3.60 -3.85 17.42
CA LEU A 105 -4.97 -4.03 16.90
C LEU A 105 -5.28 -5.49 16.52
N GLN A 106 -4.28 -6.37 16.53
CA GLN A 106 -4.43 -7.80 16.27
C GLN A 106 -4.66 -8.62 17.56
N ARG A 107 -4.59 -7.98 18.73
CA ARG A 107 -4.81 -8.65 20.03
C ARG A 107 -6.28 -9.03 20.22
N SER A 108 -6.55 -9.98 21.10
CA SER A 108 -7.90 -10.52 21.39
C SER A 108 -8.95 -9.44 21.62
N LYS A 109 -8.61 -8.36 22.35
CA LYS A 109 -9.49 -7.21 22.60
C LYS A 109 -10.02 -6.54 21.32
N TRP A 110 -9.22 -6.49 20.27
CA TRP A 110 -9.54 -5.81 19.00
C TRP A 110 -9.79 -6.79 17.85
N ALA A 111 -9.86 -8.09 18.13
CA ALA A 111 -10.01 -9.12 17.10
C ALA A 111 -11.31 -8.97 16.29
N LEU A 112 -12.42 -8.53 16.92
CA LEU A 112 -13.67 -8.25 16.22
C LEU A 112 -13.51 -7.06 15.24
N PHE A 113 -12.84 -6.00 15.68
CA PHE A 113 -12.54 -4.84 14.83
C PHE A 113 -11.66 -5.25 13.63
N HIS A 114 -10.58 -6.00 13.86
CA HIS A 114 -9.72 -6.55 12.81
C HIS A 114 -10.54 -7.36 11.79
N ARG A 115 -11.47 -8.21 12.26
CA ARG A 115 -12.30 -9.04 11.39
C ARG A 115 -13.29 -8.23 10.55
N ILE A 116 -14.05 -7.31 11.17
CA ILE A 116 -15.03 -6.48 10.46
C ILE A 116 -14.32 -5.57 9.46
N SER A 117 -13.29 -4.86 9.91
CA SER A 117 -12.51 -3.98 9.04
C SER A 117 -11.80 -4.76 7.94
N GLY A 118 -11.32 -5.97 8.20
CA GLY A 118 -10.77 -6.87 7.17
C GLY A 118 -11.76 -7.22 6.06
N TYR A 119 -13.04 -7.50 6.38
CA TYR A 119 -14.06 -7.73 5.35
C TYR A 119 -14.39 -6.47 4.55
N VAL A 120 -14.46 -5.31 5.21
CA VAL A 120 -14.63 -4.02 4.52
C VAL A 120 -13.46 -3.78 3.57
N VAL A 121 -12.23 -4.00 4.01
CA VAL A 121 -11.02 -3.88 3.19
C VAL A 121 -11.08 -4.80 1.98
N LEU A 122 -11.48 -6.07 2.14
CA LEU A 122 -11.62 -7.01 1.02
C LEU A 122 -12.67 -6.54 0.01
N LEU A 123 -13.86 -6.16 0.48
CA LEU A 123 -14.95 -5.70 -0.38
C LEU A 123 -14.54 -4.45 -1.18
N LEU A 124 -14.00 -3.44 -0.49
CA LEU A 124 -13.54 -2.21 -1.13
C LEU A 124 -12.39 -2.47 -2.11
N SER A 125 -11.49 -3.40 -1.80
CA SER A 125 -10.38 -3.76 -2.71
C SER A 125 -10.89 -4.37 -4.02
N VAL A 126 -11.91 -5.25 -3.96
CA VAL A 126 -12.52 -5.84 -5.16
C VAL A 126 -13.23 -4.77 -5.98
N ILE A 127 -14.09 -3.96 -5.35
CA ILE A 127 -14.81 -2.87 -6.02
C ILE A 127 -13.83 -1.86 -6.64
N GLY A 128 -12.80 -1.47 -5.91
CA GLY A 128 -11.76 -0.56 -6.39
C GLY A 128 -10.97 -1.12 -7.57
N THR A 129 -10.74 -2.43 -7.59
CA THR A 129 -10.06 -3.11 -8.71
C THR A 129 -10.95 -3.10 -9.97
N VAL A 130 -12.26 -3.33 -9.84
CA VAL A 130 -13.21 -3.20 -10.96
C VAL A 130 -13.16 -1.78 -11.53
N GLY A 131 -13.17 -0.76 -10.67
CA GLY A 131 -13.01 0.63 -11.09
C GLY A 131 -11.70 0.87 -11.86
N ALA A 132 -10.58 0.30 -11.40
CA ALA A 132 -9.28 0.40 -12.07
C ALA A 132 -9.30 -0.19 -13.49
N MET A 133 -9.95 -1.36 -13.65
CA MET A 133 -10.07 -2.02 -14.94
C MET A 133 -10.94 -1.24 -15.92
N ILE A 134 -12.02 -0.60 -15.45
CA ILE A 134 -12.88 0.26 -16.28
C ILE A 134 -12.06 1.44 -16.85
N ILE A 135 -11.33 2.16 -16.00
CA ILE A 135 -10.58 3.35 -16.43
C ILE A 135 -9.32 3.03 -17.22
N GLY A 136 -8.78 1.81 -17.12
CA GLY A 136 -7.49 1.45 -17.72
C GLY A 136 -7.41 1.66 -19.24
N ARG A 137 -8.56 1.66 -19.94
CA ARG A 137 -8.62 1.91 -21.40
C ARG A 137 -8.26 3.34 -21.79
N ARG A 138 -8.37 4.30 -20.87
CA ARG A 138 -8.21 5.74 -21.13
C ARG A 138 -7.24 6.43 -20.18
N ALA A 139 -7.06 5.90 -18.98
CA ALA A 139 -6.16 6.45 -17.97
C ALA A 139 -4.77 6.62 -18.56
N VAL A 140 -4.18 7.81 -18.41
CA VAL A 140 -2.79 8.13 -18.75
C VAL A 140 -2.40 7.63 -20.15
N GLY A 141 -3.24 7.97 -21.14
CA GLY A 141 -3.06 7.61 -22.54
C GLY A 141 -3.63 6.26 -22.96
N GLY A 142 -3.94 5.36 -22.00
CA GLY A 142 -4.65 4.12 -22.27
C GLY A 142 -3.93 3.12 -23.19
N THR A 143 -2.60 3.21 -23.28
CA THR A 143 -1.81 2.32 -24.15
C THR A 143 -1.98 0.85 -23.75
N LEU A 144 -1.78 -0.08 -24.71
CA LEU A 144 -1.86 -1.51 -24.41
C LEU A 144 -0.87 -1.95 -23.34
N PHE A 145 0.32 -1.33 -23.28
CA PHE A 145 1.32 -1.60 -22.24
C PHE A 145 0.83 -1.19 -20.85
N LEU A 146 0.12 -0.06 -20.74
CA LEU A 146 -0.49 0.36 -19.49
C LEU A 146 -1.63 -0.58 -19.10
N GLN A 147 -2.51 -0.92 -20.03
CA GLN A 147 -3.61 -1.87 -19.79
C GLN A 147 -3.09 -3.23 -19.34
N ALA A 148 -2.02 -3.74 -19.93
CA ALA A 148 -1.36 -4.96 -19.51
C ALA A 148 -0.81 -4.87 -18.07
N GLY A 149 -0.21 -3.73 -17.71
CA GLY A 149 0.27 -3.48 -16.35
C GLY A 149 -0.88 -3.42 -15.32
N ILE A 150 -1.98 -2.73 -15.66
CA ILE A 150 -3.19 -2.67 -14.82
C ILE A 150 -3.80 -4.06 -14.67
N ALA A 151 -3.95 -4.82 -15.75
CA ALA A 151 -4.50 -6.18 -15.72
C ALA A 151 -3.63 -7.12 -14.88
N THR A 152 -2.31 -7.07 -15.07
CA THR A 152 -1.35 -7.90 -14.33
C THR A 152 -1.37 -7.60 -12.83
N SER A 153 -1.22 -6.32 -12.47
CA SER A 153 -1.24 -5.90 -11.06
C SER A 153 -2.59 -6.18 -10.40
N SER A 154 -3.70 -5.94 -11.10
CA SER A 154 -5.06 -6.25 -10.62
C SER A 154 -5.26 -7.75 -10.39
N ALA A 155 -4.84 -8.59 -11.34
CA ALA A 155 -4.95 -10.05 -11.20
C ALA A 155 -4.12 -10.56 -10.01
N MET A 156 -2.86 -10.12 -9.88
CA MET A 156 -2.00 -10.50 -8.76
C MET A 156 -2.57 -10.03 -7.41
N PHE A 157 -3.11 -8.83 -7.36
CA PHE A 157 -3.76 -8.29 -6.16
C PHE A 157 -4.99 -9.14 -5.77
N ILE A 158 -5.91 -9.40 -6.70
CA ILE A 158 -7.12 -10.18 -6.44
C ILE A 158 -6.80 -11.63 -6.06
N ILE A 159 -5.83 -12.27 -6.74
CA ILE A 159 -5.37 -13.62 -6.39
C ILE A 159 -4.82 -13.62 -4.96
N ALA A 160 -4.02 -12.62 -4.59
CA ALA A 160 -3.48 -12.52 -3.23
C ALA A 160 -4.58 -12.34 -2.18
N LEU A 161 -5.58 -11.49 -2.43
CA LEU A 161 -6.73 -11.32 -1.54
C LEU A 161 -7.56 -12.61 -1.42
N PHE A 162 -7.82 -13.30 -2.54
CA PHE A 162 -8.55 -14.57 -2.53
C PHE A 162 -7.80 -15.63 -1.71
N LYS A 163 -6.49 -15.77 -1.91
CA LYS A 163 -5.67 -16.71 -1.13
C LYS A 163 -5.61 -16.32 0.35
N ALA A 164 -5.50 -15.03 0.67
CA ALA A 164 -5.56 -14.55 2.05
C ALA A 164 -6.89 -14.90 2.72
N TYR A 165 -8.00 -14.74 2.02
CA TYR A 165 -9.35 -15.09 2.49
C TYR A 165 -9.50 -16.60 2.66
N ALA A 166 -9.10 -17.40 1.67
CA ALA A 166 -9.17 -18.86 1.74
C ALA A 166 -8.34 -19.42 2.91
N SER A 167 -7.13 -18.88 3.12
CA SER A 167 -6.26 -19.28 4.23
C SER A 167 -6.87 -18.97 5.60
N ILE A 168 -7.45 -17.78 5.81
CA ILE A 168 -8.05 -17.46 7.11
C ILE A 168 -9.31 -18.28 7.40
N LYS A 169 -10.09 -18.65 6.37
CA LYS A 169 -11.23 -19.57 6.51
C LYS A 169 -10.81 -20.99 6.89
N ARG A 170 -9.59 -21.38 6.52
CA ARG A 170 -8.95 -22.64 6.93
C ARG A 170 -8.14 -22.52 8.23
N LEU A 171 -8.24 -21.39 8.94
CA LEU A 171 -7.47 -21.09 10.16
C LEU A 171 -5.94 -21.12 9.95
N GLN A 172 -5.47 -20.92 8.72
CA GLN A 172 -4.05 -20.81 8.37
C GLN A 172 -3.61 -19.35 8.48
N ILE A 173 -3.29 -18.91 9.69
CA ILE A 173 -2.99 -17.51 10.02
C ILE A 173 -1.65 -17.07 9.43
N ASP A 174 -0.67 -17.98 9.40
CA ASP A 174 0.63 -17.78 8.74
C ASP A 174 0.44 -17.43 7.25
N LYS A 175 -0.33 -18.25 6.53
CA LYS A 175 -0.60 -18.03 5.10
C LYS A 175 -1.46 -16.79 4.87
N HIS A 176 -2.44 -16.54 5.73
CA HIS A 176 -3.22 -15.31 5.67
C HIS A 176 -2.33 -14.06 5.74
N ARG A 177 -1.41 -13.99 6.71
CA ARG A 177 -0.44 -12.89 6.85
C ARG A 177 0.40 -12.74 5.60
N GLU A 178 0.99 -13.84 5.12
CA GLU A 178 1.84 -13.87 3.94
C GLU A 178 1.12 -13.37 2.67
N TRP A 179 -0.14 -13.74 2.47
CA TRP A 179 -0.93 -13.28 1.31
C TRP A 179 -1.41 -11.83 1.47
N MET A 180 -1.75 -11.39 2.68
CA MET A 180 -2.10 -9.98 2.92
C MET A 180 -0.91 -9.05 2.70
N LEU A 181 0.29 -9.45 3.11
CA LEU A 181 1.52 -8.70 2.81
C LEU A 181 1.72 -8.56 1.30
N ARG A 182 1.62 -9.67 0.54
CA ARG A 182 1.72 -9.64 -0.92
C ARG A 182 0.71 -8.67 -1.53
N ALA A 183 -0.56 -8.79 -1.18
CA ALA A 183 -1.62 -7.93 -1.71
C ALA A 183 -1.30 -6.43 -1.49
N TRP A 184 -0.97 -6.04 -0.26
CA TRP A 184 -0.77 -4.62 0.06
C TRP A 184 0.56 -4.05 -0.41
N PHE A 185 1.60 -4.87 -0.59
CA PHE A 185 2.82 -4.44 -1.28
C PHE A 185 2.59 -4.33 -2.80
N TYR A 186 1.83 -5.24 -3.40
CA TYR A 186 1.44 -5.14 -4.82
C TYR A 186 0.61 -3.89 -5.09
N ALA A 187 -0.27 -3.47 -4.18
CA ALA A 187 -0.99 -2.21 -4.29
C ALA A 187 -0.11 -0.99 -3.92
N GLY A 188 0.84 -1.18 -3.00
CA GLY A 188 1.73 -0.13 -2.48
C GLY A 188 2.69 0.46 -3.48
N PHE A 189 2.97 -0.21 -4.59
CA PHE A 189 3.82 0.34 -5.65
C PHE A 189 3.35 1.71 -6.14
N ILE A 190 2.03 2.01 -6.09
CA ILE A 190 1.51 3.29 -6.53
C ILE A 190 2.06 4.46 -5.70
N VAL A 191 2.37 4.24 -4.42
CA VAL A 191 2.90 5.27 -3.53
C VAL A 191 4.32 5.66 -3.93
N THR A 192 5.15 4.68 -4.32
CA THR A 192 6.53 4.90 -4.77
C THR A 192 6.63 5.30 -6.23
N MET A 193 5.69 4.84 -7.05
CA MET A 193 5.58 5.14 -8.47
C MET A 193 5.27 6.62 -8.74
N ARG A 194 4.49 7.29 -7.87
CA ARG A 194 4.12 8.70 -8.05
C ARG A 194 5.31 9.67 -8.02
N PRO A 195 6.19 9.68 -6.99
CA PRO A 195 7.36 10.55 -6.99
C PRO A 195 8.38 10.17 -8.08
N THR A 196 8.58 8.87 -8.33
CA THR A 196 9.51 8.40 -9.38
C THR A 196 9.01 8.76 -10.78
N LEU A 197 7.70 8.74 -11.03
CA LEU A 197 7.10 9.25 -12.26
C LEU A 197 7.51 10.70 -12.51
N ILE A 198 7.37 11.59 -11.52
CA ILE A 198 7.70 13.01 -11.70
C ILE A 198 9.19 13.16 -12.01
N ALA A 199 10.06 12.47 -11.26
CA ALA A 199 11.49 12.51 -11.49
C ALA A 199 11.87 12.04 -12.90
N VAL A 200 11.31 10.93 -13.37
CA VAL A 200 11.59 10.39 -14.71
C VAL A 200 11.01 11.29 -15.79
N ALA A 201 9.78 11.78 -15.63
CA ALA A 201 9.14 12.66 -16.61
C ALA A 201 9.93 13.96 -16.80
N VAL A 202 10.44 14.55 -15.73
CA VAL A 202 11.35 15.72 -15.80
C VAL A 202 12.68 15.33 -16.44
N ALA A 203 13.27 14.19 -16.08
CA ALA A 203 14.56 13.74 -16.61
C ALA A 203 14.55 13.47 -18.12
N ILE A 204 13.45 12.97 -18.67
CA ILE A 204 13.31 12.71 -20.11
C ILE A 204 12.86 13.95 -20.91
N SER A 205 12.54 15.03 -20.22
CA SER A 205 12.02 16.25 -20.85
C SER A 205 13.14 17.17 -21.30
N SER A 206 13.12 17.52 -22.58
CA SER A 206 13.97 18.57 -23.13
C SER A 206 13.41 19.07 -24.47
N PRO A 207 13.81 20.26 -24.95
CA PRO A 207 13.40 20.77 -26.27
C PRO A 207 13.76 19.84 -27.43
N ASN A 208 14.78 19.00 -27.25
CA ASN A 208 15.25 18.02 -28.24
C ASN A 208 15.10 16.58 -27.73
N SER A 209 14.08 16.33 -26.90
CA SER A 209 13.86 15.00 -26.34
C SER A 209 13.64 13.98 -27.45
N PRO A 210 14.34 12.83 -27.43
CA PRO A 210 14.11 11.75 -28.39
C PRO A 210 12.85 10.94 -28.07
N TYR A 211 12.17 11.25 -26.95
CA TYR A 211 11.01 10.48 -26.48
C TYR A 211 9.71 11.09 -26.98
N TYR A 212 8.89 10.27 -27.63
CA TYR A 212 7.60 10.67 -28.18
C TYR A 212 6.48 9.74 -27.70
N GLN A 213 5.29 10.31 -27.52
CA GLN A 213 4.08 9.59 -27.14
C GLN A 213 2.99 9.87 -28.18
N ALA A 214 2.34 8.82 -28.66
CA ALA A 214 1.15 8.98 -29.52
C ALA A 214 -0.04 9.48 -28.68
N MET A 215 -0.74 10.50 -29.18
CA MET A 215 -1.88 11.13 -28.50
C MET A 215 -2.99 11.48 -29.52
N PRO A 216 -4.28 11.35 -29.16
CA PRO A 216 -5.37 11.79 -30.02
C PRO A 216 -5.42 13.31 -30.15
N CYS A 217 -5.62 13.83 -31.36
CA CYS A 217 -5.71 15.27 -31.61
C CYS A 217 -6.85 15.94 -30.83
N LYS A 218 -7.99 15.26 -30.65
CA LYS A 218 -9.10 15.75 -29.81
C LYS A 218 -8.76 15.91 -28.32
N VAL A 219 -7.78 15.16 -27.81
CA VAL A 219 -7.30 15.32 -26.42
C VAL A 219 -6.31 16.49 -26.36
N ILE A 220 -5.47 16.65 -27.37
CA ILE A 220 -4.57 17.79 -27.52
C ILE A 220 -5.38 19.09 -27.61
N ASP A 221 -6.43 19.11 -28.43
CA ASP A 221 -7.35 20.24 -28.57
C ASP A 221 -7.98 20.64 -27.23
N TYR A 222 -8.42 19.64 -26.46
CA TYR A 222 -8.96 19.84 -25.12
C TYR A 222 -7.93 20.44 -24.16
N ILE A 223 -6.67 19.97 -24.19
CA ILE A 223 -5.57 20.51 -23.37
C ILE A 223 -5.27 21.97 -23.75
N LEU A 224 -5.36 22.30 -25.04
CA LEU A 224 -5.07 23.62 -25.59
C LEU A 224 -6.28 24.56 -25.63
N HIS A 225 -7.41 24.14 -25.07
CA HIS A 225 -8.66 24.90 -25.06
C HIS A 225 -9.10 25.39 -26.45
N GLY A 226 -8.89 24.59 -27.51
CA GLY A 226 -9.29 24.95 -28.87
C GLY A 226 -8.34 25.89 -29.63
N SER A 227 -7.14 26.18 -29.08
CA SER A 227 -6.19 27.09 -29.70
C SER A 227 -5.52 26.49 -30.94
N HIS A 228 -5.94 26.95 -32.14
CA HIS A 228 -5.41 26.50 -33.43
C HIS A 228 -3.94 26.90 -33.63
N GLU A 229 -3.55 28.09 -33.19
CA GLU A 229 -2.15 28.57 -33.25
C GLU A 229 -1.23 27.65 -32.46
N ARG A 230 -1.59 27.37 -31.20
CA ARG A 230 -0.81 26.47 -30.31
C ARG A 230 -0.80 25.04 -30.82
N MET A 231 -1.90 24.58 -31.40
CA MET A 231 -1.96 23.25 -32.00
C MET A 231 -1.01 23.13 -33.19
N THR A 232 -0.94 24.15 -34.05
CA THR A 232 0.00 24.16 -35.19
C THR A 232 1.45 24.16 -34.73
N GLN A 233 1.77 24.84 -33.63
CA GLN A 233 3.12 24.88 -33.06
C GLN A 233 3.53 23.57 -32.35
N LEU A 234 2.65 23.02 -31.51
CA LEU A 234 2.99 21.91 -30.60
C LEU A 234 2.61 20.53 -31.16
N ALA A 235 1.67 20.49 -32.11
CA ALA A 235 1.12 19.27 -32.67
C ALA A 235 0.79 19.44 -34.16
N PRO A 236 1.77 19.81 -35.03
CA PRO A 236 1.54 20.04 -36.45
C PRO A 236 0.94 18.82 -37.18
N GLY A 237 1.16 17.62 -36.65
CA GLY A 237 0.52 16.40 -37.13
C GLY A 237 -1.00 16.39 -37.04
N CYS A 238 -1.66 17.32 -36.34
CA CYS A 238 -3.13 17.41 -36.23
C CYS A 238 -3.81 18.25 -37.34
N ALA A 239 -3.15 18.49 -38.47
CA ALA A 239 -3.70 19.31 -39.55
C ALA A 239 -5.08 18.84 -40.06
N ALA A 240 -5.26 17.53 -40.31
CA ALA A 240 -6.51 16.97 -40.80
C ALA A 240 -7.64 16.96 -39.74
N TYR A 241 -7.28 16.98 -38.45
CA TYR A 241 -8.23 17.18 -37.35
C TYR A 241 -8.76 18.61 -37.35
N MET A 242 -7.88 19.61 -37.55
CA MET A 242 -8.27 21.03 -37.56
C MET A 242 -9.19 21.38 -38.73
N THR A 243 -9.02 20.73 -39.89
CA THR A 243 -9.92 20.92 -41.05
C THR A 243 -11.23 20.14 -40.93
N GLY A 244 -11.32 19.21 -39.97
CA GLY A 244 -12.47 18.32 -39.81
C GLY A 244 -12.44 17.07 -40.70
N ASP A 245 -11.41 16.90 -41.54
CA ASP A 245 -11.25 15.77 -42.46
C ASP A 245 -11.06 14.44 -41.71
N ASN A 246 -10.41 14.46 -40.53
CA ASN A 246 -10.20 13.29 -39.69
C ASN A 246 -10.38 13.61 -38.18
N PRO A 247 -11.61 13.51 -37.65
CA PRO A 247 -11.90 13.76 -36.23
C PRO A 247 -11.21 12.78 -35.25
N GLU A 248 -10.80 11.61 -35.71
CA GLU A 248 -10.17 10.56 -34.91
C GLU A 248 -8.64 10.50 -35.09
N GLN A 249 -8.05 11.57 -35.63
CA GLN A 249 -6.62 11.64 -35.87
C GLN A 249 -5.77 11.48 -34.60
N TRP A 250 -4.63 10.80 -34.75
CA TRP A 250 -3.58 10.69 -33.75
C TRP A 250 -2.30 11.34 -34.28
N THR A 251 -1.48 11.85 -33.37
CA THR A 251 -0.15 12.38 -33.68
C THR A 251 0.86 11.99 -32.60
N ALA A 252 2.15 12.01 -32.95
CA ALA A 252 3.22 11.88 -31.98
C ALA A 252 3.52 13.24 -31.31
N ILE A 253 3.68 13.24 -30.00
CA ILE A 253 4.01 14.42 -29.18
C ILE A 253 5.30 14.15 -28.44
N GLN A 254 6.22 15.11 -28.52
CA GLN A 254 7.51 15.05 -27.86
C GLN A 254 7.36 15.25 -26.34
N ALA A 255 8.12 14.48 -25.55
CA ALA A 255 8.23 14.68 -24.10
C ALA A 255 9.01 15.97 -23.80
N ASN A 256 8.29 17.01 -23.42
CA ASN A 256 8.88 18.32 -23.14
C ASN A 256 8.08 19.03 -22.04
N TRP A 257 8.46 18.77 -20.79
CA TRP A 257 7.90 19.41 -19.60
C TRP A 257 8.49 20.82 -19.40
N THR A 258 7.84 21.81 -20.00
CA THR A 258 8.05 23.25 -19.73
C THR A 258 6.75 23.90 -19.31
N GLU A 259 6.82 25.05 -18.64
CA GLU A 259 5.64 25.75 -18.09
C GLU A 259 4.58 26.06 -19.16
N ASP A 260 5.00 26.39 -20.38
CA ASP A 260 4.10 26.69 -21.49
C ASP A 260 3.66 25.47 -22.31
N ASN A 261 4.29 24.29 -22.14
CA ASN A 261 4.03 23.11 -22.96
C ASN A 261 3.29 22.00 -22.21
N ARG A 262 2.03 22.25 -21.85
CA ARG A 262 1.13 21.27 -21.22
C ARG A 262 0.96 19.97 -22.01
N VAL A 263 1.08 20.03 -23.35
CA VAL A 263 0.94 18.87 -24.24
C VAL A 263 2.18 17.98 -24.14
N GLY A 264 3.37 18.59 -24.15
CA GLY A 264 4.65 17.90 -23.93
C GLY A 264 4.81 17.37 -22.49
N GLU A 265 4.30 18.10 -21.49
CA GLU A 265 4.16 17.62 -20.11
C GLU A 265 3.32 16.33 -20.07
N ALA A 266 2.17 16.32 -20.76
CA ALA A 266 1.30 15.14 -20.83
C ALA A 266 2.04 13.93 -21.43
N ALA A 267 2.79 14.13 -22.51
CA ALA A 267 3.58 13.08 -23.14
C ALA A 267 4.67 12.53 -22.19
N ALA A 268 5.40 13.40 -21.51
CA ALA A 268 6.43 13.01 -20.55
C ALA A 268 5.85 12.20 -19.38
N ILE A 269 4.71 12.64 -18.84
CA ILE A 269 4.00 11.93 -17.76
C ILE A 269 3.53 10.56 -18.22
N GLN A 270 2.96 10.43 -19.43
CA GLN A 270 2.46 9.14 -19.94
C GLN A 270 3.58 8.11 -20.10
N ILE A 271 4.71 8.51 -20.68
CA ILE A 271 5.88 7.65 -20.84
C ILE A 271 6.42 7.22 -19.47
N ALA A 272 6.64 8.18 -18.57
CA ALA A 272 7.14 7.91 -17.22
C ALA A 272 6.18 7.04 -16.40
N PHE A 273 4.87 7.20 -16.57
CA PHE A 273 3.87 6.41 -15.86
C PHE A 273 4.02 4.91 -16.14
N ILE A 274 4.17 4.55 -17.42
CA ILE A 274 4.28 3.14 -17.83
C ILE A 274 5.57 2.54 -17.29
N VAL A 275 6.70 3.21 -17.50
CA VAL A 275 8.03 2.71 -17.09
C VAL A 275 8.12 2.59 -15.56
N CYS A 276 7.80 3.65 -14.83
CA CYS A 276 7.85 3.64 -13.37
C CYS A 276 6.82 2.67 -12.79
N GLY A 277 5.64 2.53 -13.42
CA GLY A 277 4.64 1.53 -13.05
C GLY A 277 5.21 0.12 -12.99
N TRP A 278 5.80 -0.34 -14.09
CA TRP A 278 6.41 -1.68 -14.16
C TRP A 278 7.59 -1.86 -13.22
N VAL A 279 8.52 -0.89 -13.18
CA VAL A 279 9.72 -0.98 -12.35
C VAL A 279 9.35 -1.00 -10.86
N CYS A 280 8.51 -0.06 -10.41
CA CYS A 280 8.08 -0.02 -9.01
C CYS A 280 7.28 -1.27 -8.64
N PHE A 281 6.39 -1.74 -9.51
CA PHE A 281 5.63 -2.97 -9.25
C PHE A 281 6.55 -4.17 -9.07
N PHE A 282 7.52 -4.37 -9.97
CA PHE A 282 8.51 -5.44 -9.86
C PHE A 282 9.31 -5.38 -8.56
N ILE A 283 9.80 -4.19 -8.19
CA ILE A 283 10.54 -3.99 -6.93
C ILE A 283 9.67 -4.36 -5.72
N HIS A 284 8.38 -4.03 -5.71
CA HIS A 284 7.48 -4.38 -4.62
C HIS A 284 7.19 -5.87 -4.59
N THR A 285 7.02 -6.51 -5.74
CA THR A 285 6.81 -7.96 -5.86
C THR A 285 8.01 -8.74 -5.35
N VAL A 286 9.24 -8.36 -5.72
CA VAL A 286 10.45 -9.02 -5.22
C VAL A 286 10.68 -8.68 -3.74
N GLY A 287 10.54 -7.40 -3.38
CA GLY A 287 10.79 -6.92 -2.02
C GLY A 287 9.91 -7.58 -0.96
N VAL A 288 8.64 -7.85 -1.26
CA VAL A 288 7.75 -8.54 -0.32
C VAL A 288 8.15 -10.00 -0.11
N GLU A 289 8.66 -10.70 -1.13
CA GLU A 289 9.16 -12.07 -0.97
C GLU A 289 10.42 -12.11 -0.11
N VAL A 290 11.34 -11.16 -0.32
CA VAL A 290 12.54 -11.00 0.52
C VAL A 290 12.13 -10.74 1.97
N TYR A 291 11.18 -9.82 2.20
CA TYR A 291 10.69 -9.51 3.54
C TYR A 291 10.04 -10.71 4.23
N ILE A 292 9.23 -11.50 3.52
CA ILE A 292 8.61 -12.71 4.06
C ILE A 292 9.68 -13.74 4.46
N ARG A 293 10.70 -13.94 3.62
CA ARG A 293 11.82 -14.85 3.94
C ARG A 293 12.63 -14.40 5.14
N MET A 294 12.88 -13.09 5.26
CA MET A 294 13.57 -12.52 6.43
C MET A 294 12.74 -12.58 7.72
N THR A 295 11.42 -12.78 7.61
CA THR A 295 10.50 -12.89 8.76
C THR A 295 9.97 -14.32 8.96
N SER A 296 10.74 -15.33 8.53
CA SER A 296 10.37 -16.76 8.64
C SER A 296 10.02 -17.19 10.06
N ALA A 297 10.73 -16.71 11.07
CA ALA A 297 10.46 -17.02 12.48
C ALA A 297 9.02 -16.62 12.90
N GLU A 298 8.49 -15.51 12.37
CA GLU A 298 7.11 -15.10 12.63
C GLU A 298 6.11 -16.00 11.90
N SER A 299 6.43 -16.43 10.67
CA SER A 299 5.62 -17.42 9.94
C SER A 299 5.57 -18.76 10.70
N GLU A 300 6.70 -19.24 11.25
CA GLU A 300 6.76 -20.46 12.05
C GLU A 300 5.93 -20.34 13.34
N ARG A 301 6.06 -19.23 14.07
CA ARG A 301 5.27 -18.96 15.26
C ARG A 301 3.77 -19.00 14.96
N LEU A 302 3.33 -18.35 13.88
CA LEU A 302 1.92 -18.33 13.46
C LEU A 302 1.43 -19.68 12.94
N LYS A 303 2.32 -20.51 12.37
CA LYS A 303 2.00 -21.87 11.96
C LYS A 303 1.63 -22.74 13.15
N LEU A 304 2.39 -22.65 14.26
CA LEU A 304 2.06 -23.36 15.51
C LEU A 304 0.70 -22.93 16.06
N VAL A 305 0.39 -21.64 16.06
CA VAL A 305 -0.93 -21.11 16.48
C VAL A 305 -2.04 -21.63 15.57
N SER A 306 -1.79 -21.69 14.26
CA SER A 306 -2.75 -22.21 13.27
C SER A 306 -3.06 -23.68 13.50
N GLN A 307 -2.03 -24.51 13.71
CA GLN A 307 -2.18 -25.93 14.03
C GLN A 307 -2.96 -26.13 15.33
N HIS A 308 -2.64 -25.36 16.37
CA HIS A 308 -3.36 -25.42 17.64
C HIS A 308 -4.85 -25.13 17.48
N ARG A 309 -5.21 -24.06 16.75
CA ARG A 309 -6.61 -23.68 16.49
C ARG A 309 -7.35 -24.67 15.62
N GLN A 310 -6.68 -25.28 14.64
CA GLN A 310 -7.25 -26.34 13.83
C GLN A 310 -7.58 -27.56 14.69
N MET A 311 -6.67 -27.99 15.57
CA MET A 311 -6.91 -29.10 16.50
C MET A 311 -8.08 -28.81 17.46
N LEU A 312 -8.18 -27.59 17.99
CA LEU A 312 -9.32 -27.21 18.84
C LEU A 312 -10.65 -27.29 18.08
N ARG A 313 -10.67 -26.81 16.83
CA ARG A 313 -11.85 -26.89 15.95
C ARG A 313 -12.26 -28.32 15.65
N GLU A 314 -11.30 -29.21 15.34
CA GLU A 314 -11.55 -30.63 15.10
C GLU A 314 -12.13 -31.34 16.33
N LYS A 315 -11.68 -30.95 17.52
CA LYS A 315 -12.18 -31.47 18.79
C LYS A 315 -13.48 -30.80 19.28
N GLY A 316 -14.04 -29.86 18.53
CA GLY A 316 -15.24 -29.11 18.93
C GLY A 316 -15.05 -28.19 20.14
N LEU A 317 -13.79 -27.88 20.51
CA LEU A 317 -13.44 -27.03 21.64
C LEU A 317 -13.32 -25.57 21.17
N SER A 318 -13.90 -24.63 21.94
CA SER A 318 -13.64 -23.20 21.72
C SER A 318 -12.34 -22.77 22.42
N ASP A 319 -11.71 -21.70 21.93
CA ASP A 319 -10.46 -21.11 22.46
C ASP A 319 -10.74 -20.57 23.88
N GLY A 320 -10.79 -21.46 24.87
CA GLY A 320 -10.85 -21.12 26.28
C GLY A 320 -9.51 -20.49 26.65
N SER A 321 -9.54 -19.19 26.97
CA SER A 321 -8.40 -18.54 27.64
C SER A 321 -7.92 -19.46 28.76
N PRO A 322 -6.62 -19.75 28.89
CA PRO A 322 -6.15 -20.58 29.98
C PRO A 322 -6.55 -19.89 31.28
N SER A 323 -7.47 -20.54 32.01
CA SER A 323 -7.76 -20.18 33.39
C SER A 323 -6.43 -20.26 34.13
N LYS A 324 -6.04 -19.16 34.78
CA LYS A 324 -4.98 -19.18 35.79
C LYS A 324 -5.48 -19.97 36.99
N ASP A 325 -5.59 -21.28 36.86
CA ASP A 325 -5.88 -22.18 37.97
C ASP A 325 -5.32 -23.57 37.64
N THR A 326 -4.01 -23.65 37.55
CA THR A 326 -3.30 -24.93 37.74
C THR A 326 -1.86 -24.68 38.14
N THR A 327 -1.68 -23.98 39.25
CA THR A 327 -0.43 -24.09 40.02
C THR A 327 -0.78 -24.21 41.50
N ASN A 328 -0.34 -25.33 42.07
CA ASN A 328 -0.30 -25.68 43.49
C ASN A 328 -1.59 -26.16 44.15
N ASN A 329 -2.01 -27.37 43.78
CA ASN A 329 -2.44 -28.33 44.80
C ASN A 329 -1.71 -29.67 44.60
N LYS A 330 -0.53 -29.79 45.22
CA LYS A 330 0.08 -31.03 45.73
C LYS A 330 1.47 -30.76 46.30
N ARG A 331 1.51 -30.35 47.57
CA ARG A 331 2.57 -30.77 48.51
C ARG A 331 2.02 -30.67 49.94
N GLN A 332 1.14 -31.60 50.30
CA GLN A 332 0.96 -31.96 51.70
C GLN A 332 2.12 -32.91 52.05
N GLN A 333 3.14 -32.38 52.71
CA GLN A 333 3.95 -33.15 53.66
C GLN A 333 3.27 -32.98 55.04
N PRO A 334 3.17 -34.04 55.85
CA PRO A 334 2.70 -33.91 57.22
C PRO A 334 3.82 -33.35 58.11
N GLU A 335 3.56 -32.21 58.76
CA GLU A 335 4.34 -31.74 59.91
C GLU A 335 3.98 -32.61 61.13
N SER A 336 4.98 -33.29 61.69
CA SER A 336 4.92 -33.89 63.02
C SER A 336 5.33 -32.85 64.05
N SER A 337 4.38 -32.39 64.87
CA SER A 337 4.65 -31.55 66.03
C SER A 337 4.82 -32.40 67.30
N THR A 338 5.99 -32.22 67.93
CA THR A 338 6.24 -32.09 69.39
C THR A 338 5.90 -33.21 70.37
N GLY A 339 6.93 -33.58 71.14
CA GLY A 339 6.82 -34.27 72.42
C GLY A 339 8.20 -34.47 73.06
N SER A 340 8.65 -33.47 73.83
CA SER A 340 9.69 -33.63 74.85
C SER A 340 9.15 -34.47 76.01
N ASP A 341 9.94 -35.40 76.54
CA ASP A 341 10.14 -35.57 77.99
C ASP A 341 11.22 -36.63 78.31
N GLU A 342 11.77 -36.42 79.50
CA GLU A 342 12.99 -36.94 80.12
C GLU A 342 12.98 -38.46 80.43
N THR A 343 14.16 -39.09 80.49
CA THR A 343 14.78 -39.68 81.70
C THR A 343 15.70 -40.89 81.43
N SER A 344 16.89 -40.80 82.03
CA SER A 344 17.59 -41.86 82.80
C SER A 344 18.36 -43.01 82.10
N SER A 345 19.63 -43.12 82.58
CA SER A 345 20.32 -44.34 83.01
C SER A 345 21.17 -45.13 82.00
N SER A 346 22.51 -45.08 82.23
CA SER A 346 23.51 -46.18 82.33
C SER A 346 23.55 -47.25 81.22
N GLN A 347 24.68 -47.65 80.65
CA GLN A 347 26.07 -47.86 81.11
C GLN A 347 27.09 -47.55 80.01
#